data_AF-A0A5J4RW77-F1
#
_entry.id   AF-A0A5J4RW77-F1
#
_cell.length_a   1.000
_cell.length_b   1.000
_cell.length_c   1.000
_cell.angle_alpha   90.00
_cell.angle_beta   90.00
_cell.angle_gamma   90.00
#
_symmetry.space_group_name_H-M   'P 1'
#
loop_
_entity.id
_entity.type
_entity.pdbx_description
1 polymer ?
#
loop_
_entity_poly.entity_id
_entity_poly.type
_entity_poly.pdbx_seq_one_letter_code
_entity_poly.pdbx_strand_id
1 'polypeptide(L)'
;MEEADKDNHKGGRPKIGITRQKKRIISIRFSEPEYYALKHRASLAGLTLSDYSRSAILDGKVIEPVKKEEMDVLRKLSGEANNLNQLAHQANKYGLFYLE
;
A
#
# COMPACT_ATOMS: atom_id res chain seq x y z
N MET A 1 -24.61 -21.01 -1.21
CA MET A 1 -25.93 -21.01 -0.56
C MET A 1 -26.41 -19.57 -0.55
N GLU A 2 -27.27 -19.26 -1.52
CA GLU A 2 -27.86 -17.94 -1.71
C GLU A 2 -29.17 -17.96 -0.92
N GLU A 3 -29.18 -17.36 0.29
CA GLU A 3 -30.41 -17.23 1.06
C GLU A 3 -31.28 -16.14 0.42
N ALA A 4 -32.32 -16.59 -0.28
CA ALA A 4 -33.40 -15.74 -0.76
C ALA A 4 -34.11 -15.10 0.44
N ASP A 5 -33.91 -13.79 0.61
CA ASP A 5 -34.62 -12.98 1.59
C ASP A 5 -36.10 -12.91 1.16
N LYS A 6 -36.97 -13.64 1.87
CA LYS A 6 -38.40 -13.68 1.60
C LYS A 6 -39.00 -12.30 1.85
N ASP A 7 -39.34 -11.63 0.76
CA ASP A 7 -39.81 -10.26 0.71
C ASP A 7 -41.26 -10.14 1.25
N ASN A 8 -41.39 -10.10 2.58
CA ASN A 8 -42.59 -9.65 3.25
C ASN A 8 -42.65 -8.12 3.16
N HIS A 9 -43.27 -7.63 2.09
CA HIS A 9 -43.44 -6.22 1.76
C HIS A 9 -44.30 -5.48 2.81
N LYS A 10 -43.67 -5.06 3.91
CA LYS A 10 -44.17 -3.98 4.76
C LYS A 10 -43.58 -2.70 4.23
N GLY A 11 -44.38 -1.91 3.51
CA GLY A 11 -43.96 -0.67 2.86
C GLY A 11 -43.01 0.16 3.73
N GLY A 12 -41.78 0.35 3.25
CA GLY A 12 -40.68 1.00 3.95
C GLY A 12 -39.41 1.01 3.10
N ARG A 13 -38.38 1.78 3.51
CA ARG A 13 -37.10 1.80 2.80
C ARG A 13 -36.47 0.41 2.83
N PRO A 14 -36.10 -0.18 1.67
CA PRO A 14 -35.44 -1.47 1.62
C PRO A 14 -34.21 -1.52 2.53
N LYS A 15 -34.02 -2.64 3.22
CA LYS A 15 -32.84 -2.85 4.06
C LYS A 15 -31.59 -2.82 3.17
N ILE A 16 -30.53 -2.18 3.65
CA ILE A 16 -29.22 -2.25 2.99
C ILE A 16 -28.72 -3.69 3.12
N GLY A 17 -28.37 -4.32 1.99
CA GLY A 17 -27.83 -5.67 1.96
C GLY A 17 -26.59 -5.83 2.83
N ILE A 18 -26.41 -7.03 3.39
CA ILE A 18 -25.39 -7.34 4.39
C ILE A 18 -23.98 -6.95 3.91
N THR A 19 -23.67 -7.15 2.62
CA THR A 19 -22.37 -6.81 2.00
C THR A 19 -22.07 -5.31 1.96
N ARG A 20 -23.09 -4.47 1.78
CA ARG A 20 -22.91 -2.99 1.72
C ARG A 20 -22.99 -2.36 3.11
N GLN A 21 -23.46 -3.10 4.11
CA GLN A 21 -23.65 -2.61 5.46
C GLN A 21 -22.29 -2.45 6.18
N LYS A 22 -21.90 -1.20 6.45
CA LYS A 22 -20.69 -0.86 7.21
C LYS A 22 -20.93 -1.06 8.72
N LYS A 23 -20.82 -2.29 9.22
CA LYS A 23 -21.13 -2.64 10.63
C LYS A 23 -20.00 -2.36 11.64
N ARG A 24 -18.74 -2.38 11.18
CA ARG A 24 -17.56 -2.26 12.06
C ARG A 24 -17.06 -0.82 12.07
N ILE A 25 -16.67 -0.35 13.25
CA ILE A 25 -16.16 1.00 13.48
C ILE A 25 -14.71 0.90 13.96
N ILE A 26 -13.82 1.68 13.36
CA ILE A 26 -12.45 1.91 13.83
C ILE A 26 -12.40 3.35 14.32
N SER A 27 -12.11 3.56 15.60
CA SER A 27 -11.95 4.89 16.18
C SER A 27 -10.48 5.32 16.16
N ILE A 28 -10.24 6.54 15.67
CA ILE A 28 -8.91 7.16 15.62
C ILE A 28 -9.06 8.55 16.23
N ARG A 29 -8.12 8.93 17.11
CA ARG A 29 -8.06 10.27 17.68
C ARG A 29 -6.98 11.07 16.96
N PHE A 30 -7.28 12.32 16.69
CA PHE A 30 -6.37 13.27 16.05
C PHE A 30 -6.17 14.46 16.98
N SER A 31 -5.00 15.06 16.92
CA SER A 31 -4.78 16.40 17.42
C SER A 31 -5.53 17.42 16.55
N GLU A 32 -5.78 18.62 17.09
CA GLU A 32 -6.38 19.74 16.35
C GLU A 32 -5.71 19.99 14.98
N PRO A 33 -4.37 20.15 14.87
CA PRO A 33 -3.74 20.41 13.58
C PRO A 33 -3.93 19.25 12.57
N GLU A 34 -3.87 18.00 13.03
CA GLU A 34 -4.10 16.83 12.17
C GLU A 34 -5.54 16.80 11.66
N TYR A 35 -6.50 17.12 12.53
CA TYR A 35 -7.91 17.20 12.15
C TYR A 35 -8.15 18.28 11.07
N TYR A 36 -7.60 19.48 11.23
CA TYR A 36 -7.70 20.53 10.22
C TYR A 36 -7.04 20.14 8.90
N ALA A 37 -5.88 19.48 8.95
CA ALA A 37 -5.21 18.98 7.76
C ALA A 37 -6.08 17.96 7.00
N LEU A 38 -6.69 17.01 7.71
CA LEU A 38 -7.62 16.03 7.13
C LEU A 38 -8.87 16.70 6.55
N LYS A 39 -9.46 17.66 7.27
CA LYS A 39 -10.63 18.42 6.82
C LYS A 39 -10.33 19.19 5.54
N HIS A 40 -9.18 19.84 5.46
CA HIS A 40 -8.74 20.55 4.27
C HIS A 40 -8.55 19.59 3.08
N ARG A 41 -7.86 18.47 3.27
CA ARG A 41 -7.67 17.46 2.21
C ARG A 41 -8.99 16.85 1.72
N ALA A 42 -9.92 16.56 2.65
CA ALA A 42 -11.25 16.07 2.30
C ALA A 42 -12.03 17.10 1.46
N SER A 43 -11.94 18.38 1.82
CA SER A 43 -12.54 19.48 1.06
C SER A 43 -11.96 19.61 -0.35
N LEU A 44 -10.64 19.50 -0.50
CA LEU A 44 -9.98 19.50 -1.81
C LEU A 44 -10.41 18.32 -2.68
N ALA A 45 -10.66 17.16 -2.07
CA ALA A 45 -11.15 15.97 -2.76
C ALA A 45 -12.65 16.00 -3.05
N GLY A 46 -13.40 16.99 -2.53
CA GLY A 46 -14.87 17.04 -2.64
C GLY A 46 -15.58 15.90 -1.89
N LEU A 47 -14.93 15.32 -0.88
CA LEU A 47 -15.44 14.17 -0.12
C LEU A 47 -15.82 14.58 1.30
N THR A 48 -16.72 13.80 1.90
CA THR A 48 -16.93 13.90 3.35
C THR A 48 -15.68 13.46 4.09
N LEU A 49 -15.44 13.98 5.29
CA LEU A 49 -14.29 13.60 6.10
C LEU A 49 -14.25 12.07 6.33
N SER A 50 -15.40 11.43 6.54
CA SER A 50 -15.48 9.98 6.73
C SER A 50 -15.15 9.18 5.47
N ASP A 51 -15.57 9.63 4.29
CA ASP A 51 -15.27 8.94 3.03
C ASP A 51 -13.84 9.17 2.58
N TYR A 52 -13.33 10.39 2.75
CA TYR A 52 -11.93 10.71 2.55
C TYR A 52 -11.04 9.84 3.45
N SER A 53 -11.27 9.85 4.77
CA SER A 53 -10.46 9.07 5.71
C SER A 53 -10.54 7.58 5.43
N ARG A 54 -11.73 7.05 5.06
CA ARG A 54 -11.87 5.63 4.71
C ARG A 54 -11.05 5.28 3.46
N SER A 55 -11.13 6.10 2.42
CA SER A 55 -10.41 5.86 1.16
C SER A 55 -8.90 5.97 1.40
N ALA A 56 -8.46 7.01 2.11
CA ALA A 56 -7.05 7.20 2.48
C ALA A 56 -6.47 6.04 3.31
N ILE A 57 -7.27 5.42 4.19
CA ILE A 57 -6.85 4.24 4.98
C ILE A 57 -6.78 2.99 4.11
N LEU A 58 -7.72 2.80 3.18
CA LEU A 58 -7.76 1.63 2.29
C LEU A 58 -6.68 1.70 1.19
N ASP A 59 -6.44 2.89 0.65
CA ASP A 59 -5.48 3.16 -0.42
C ASP A 59 -4.07 3.46 0.13
N GLY A 60 -3.96 3.69 1.43
CA GLY A 60 -2.70 3.97 2.11
C GLY A 60 -1.74 2.79 1.96
N LYS A 61 -0.67 3.00 1.18
CA LYS A 61 0.38 1.99 1.05
C LYS A 61 1.24 1.96 2.32
N VAL A 62 1.07 0.91 3.11
CA VAL A 62 2.02 0.58 4.18
C VAL A 62 3.20 -0.12 3.53
N ILE A 63 4.36 0.54 3.48
CA ILE A 63 5.60 -0.09 3.01
C ILE A 63 6.11 -0.94 4.17
N GLU A 64 6.02 -2.26 4.02
CA GLU A 64 6.66 -3.18 4.96
C GLU A 64 8.18 -2.94 4.91
N PRO A 65 8.88 -2.81 6.06
CA PRO A 65 10.32 -2.77 6.07
C PRO A 65 10.89 -4.00 5.35
N VAL A 66 11.93 -3.80 4.53
CA VAL A 66 12.60 -4.89 3.80
C VAL A 66 12.98 -5.98 4.80
N LYS A 67 12.51 -7.21 4.57
CA LYS A 67 12.73 -8.31 5.52
C LYS A 67 14.22 -8.60 5.60
N LYS A 68 14.69 -9.10 6.75
CA LYS A 68 16.11 -9.42 6.95
C LYS A 68 16.64 -10.36 5.86
N GLU A 69 15.81 -11.32 5.44
CA GLU A 69 16.12 -12.26 4.36
C GLU A 69 16.32 -11.55 3.01
N GLU A 70 15.45 -10.60 2.67
CA GLU A 70 15.55 -9.79 1.45
C GLU A 70 16.77 -8.87 1.48
N MET A 71 17.09 -8.30 2.65
CA MET A 71 18.32 -7.52 2.86
C MET A 71 19.59 -8.35 2.66
N ASP A 72 19.59 -9.60 3.12
CA ASP A 72 20.72 -10.51 2.94
C ASP A 72 20.90 -10.88 1.45
N VAL A 73 19.82 -11.05 0.70
CA VAL A 73 19.86 -11.25 -0.76
C VAL A 73 20.41 -10.01 -1.47
N LEU A 74 19.91 -8.82 -1.14
CA LEU A 74 20.40 -7.56 -1.71
C LEU A 74 21.90 -7.32 -1.42
N ARG A 75 22.35 -7.66 -0.20
CA ARG A 75 23.77 -7.56 0.17
C ARG A 75 24.64 -8.51 -0.65
N LYS A 76 24.20 -9.76 -0.85
CA LYS A 76 24.93 -10.73 -1.68
C LYS A 76 25.02 -10.26 -3.14
N LEU A 77 23.91 -9.81 -3.71
CA LEU A 77 23.86 -9.28 -5.07
C LEU A 77 24.79 -8.07 -5.26
N SER A 78 24.82 -7.16 -4.28
CA SER A 78 25.77 -6.04 -4.26
C SER A 78 27.23 -6.51 -4.23
N GLY A 79 27.52 -7.57 -3.48
CA GLY A 79 28.83 -8.22 -3.46
C GLY A 79 29.23 -8.81 -4.82
N GLU A 80 28.32 -9.51 -5.49
CA GLU A 80 28.55 -10.06 -6.83
C GLU A 80 28.78 -8.97 -7.87
N ALA A 81 27.99 -7.90 -7.84
CA ALA A 81 28.17 -6.74 -8.72
C ALA A 81 29.55 -6.08 -8.51
N ASN A 82 30.01 -5.97 -7.26
CA ASN A 82 31.35 -5.47 -6.95
C ASN A 82 32.44 -6.38 -7.49
N ASN A 83 32.29 -7.70 -7.35
CA ASN A 83 33.24 -8.67 -7.90
C ASN A 83 33.33 -8.55 -9.43
N LEU A 84 32.19 -8.47 -10.11
CA LEU A 84 32.14 -8.25 -11.57
C LEU A 84 32.81 -6.93 -11.96
N ASN A 85 32.57 -5.86 -11.22
CA ASN A 85 33.17 -4.56 -11.50
C ASN A 85 34.70 -4.59 -11.33
N GLN A 86 35.20 -5.33 -10.33
CA GLN A 86 36.64 -5.53 -10.14
C GLN A 86 37.25 -6.33 -11.29
N LEU A 87 36.60 -7.40 -11.74
CA LEU A 87 37.06 -8.20 -12.89
C LEU A 87 37.10 -7.36 -14.17
N ALA A 88 36.05 -6.56 -14.44
CA ALA A 88 36.01 -5.66 -15.58
C ALA A 88 37.12 -4.60 -15.52
N HIS A 89 37.36 -4.03 -14.33
CA HIS A 89 38.43 -3.06 -14.15
C HIS A 89 39.82 -3.68 -14.33
N GLN A 90 40.04 -4.89 -13.81
CA GLN A 90 41.28 -5.63 -14.03
C GLN A 90 41.47 -5.97 -15.52
N ALA A 91 40.44 -6.46 -16.20
CA ALA A 91 40.49 -6.74 -17.64
C ALA A 91 40.82 -5.49 -18.47
N ASN A 92 40.23 -4.33 -18.13
CA ASN A 92 40.53 -3.06 -18.78
C ASN A 92 41.97 -2.57 -18.49
N LYS A 93 42.46 -2.80 -17.27
CA LYS A 93 43.80 -2.36 -16.85
C LYS A 93 44.92 -3.21 -17.45
N TYR A 94 44.72 -4.51 -17.54
CA TYR A 94 45.73 -5.44 -18.04
C TYR A 94 45.55 -5.80 -19.52
N GLY A 95 44.49 -5.32 -20.16
CA GLY A 95 44.18 -5.63 -21.55
C GLY A 95 43.53 -7.01 -21.68
N LEU A 96 42.46 -7.09 -22.49
CA LEU A 96 41.88 -8.37 -22.89
C LEU A 96 42.87 -9.08 -23.83
N PHE A 97 43.86 -9.78 -23.29
CA PHE A 97 44.88 -10.48 -24.05
C PHE A 97 44.35 -11.76 -24.72
N TYR A 98 43.25 -11.70 -25.46
CA TYR A 98 42.91 -12.72 -26.47
C TYR A 98 41.96 -12.10 -27.49
N LEU A 99 42.52 -11.69 -28.63
CA LEU A 99 42.10 -12.01 -30.00
C LEU A 99 42.99 -11.19 -30.95
N GLU A 100 43.77 -11.91 -31.76
CA GLU A 100 44.40 -11.40 -32.99
C GLU A 100 43.35 -10.82 -33.95
#